data_AF-A0A218UIP7-F1
#
_entry.id   AF-A0A218UIP7-F1
#
_cell.length_a   1.000
_cell.length_b   1.000
_cell.length_c   1.000
_cell.angle_alpha   90.00
_cell.angle_beta   90.00
_cell.angle_gamma   90.00
#
_symmetry.space_group_name_H-M   'P 1'
#
loop_
_entity.id
_entity.type
_entity.pdbx_description
1 polymer ?
#
loop_
_entity_poly.entity_id
_entity_poly.type
_entity_poly.pdbx_seq_one_letter_code
_entity_poly.pdbx_strand_id
1 'polypeptide(L)'
;MVMAVAGSAPVFQPFYVNVVDEEDYMGFLDTDHADKLLKEYQQREGVDLEQMMSESYAGEDGNEKYEKSEVKNWDYTFHKFLKRVSVCPEQILRYSWGGQPLFITCPPANLDQAIPACSTCGSSRVFEFQLMPTLVSMLQSDSDLSVEFGTAIVYTCERSCWPTNHQTPLEEFIFVQEDPDQRLFK
;
A
#
# COMPACT_ATOMS: atom_id res chain seq x y z
N MET A 1 -4.71 26.47 -31.05
CA MET A 1 -3.69 25.41 -31.04
C MET A 1 -2.66 25.81 -30.00
N VAL A 2 -2.88 25.39 -28.75
CA VAL A 2 -1.99 25.75 -27.64
C VAL A 2 -0.95 24.65 -27.55
N MET A 3 0.28 24.97 -27.95
CA MET A 3 1.41 24.08 -27.70
C MET A 3 1.71 24.13 -26.21
N ALA A 4 1.45 23.03 -25.51
CA ALA A 4 1.92 22.85 -24.15
C ALA A 4 3.44 22.87 -24.17
N VAL A 5 4.02 23.95 -23.65
CA VAL A 5 5.44 24.03 -23.33
C VAL A 5 5.68 22.95 -22.28
N ALA A 6 6.53 21.98 -22.58
CA ALA A 6 7.02 21.02 -21.61
C ALA A 6 7.78 21.79 -20.53
N GLY A 7 7.10 22.18 -19.46
CA GLY A 7 7.77 22.66 -18.26
C GLY A 7 8.74 21.58 -17.81
N SER A 8 9.98 21.97 -17.50
CA SER A 8 10.94 21.07 -16.87
C SER A 8 10.26 20.40 -15.66
N ALA A 9 10.27 19.08 -15.61
CA ALA A 9 9.74 18.34 -14.48
C ALA A 9 10.37 18.87 -13.18
N PRO A 10 9.62 18.94 -12.07
CA PRO A 10 10.15 19.42 -10.81
C PRO A 10 11.36 18.57 -10.40
N VAL A 11 12.42 19.24 -9.97
CA VAL A 11 13.68 18.60 -9.58
C VAL A 11 13.73 18.57 -8.05
N PHE A 12 13.81 17.36 -7.50
CA PHE A 12 14.00 17.17 -6.06
C PHE A 12 15.49 17.01 -5.76
N GLN A 13 15.89 17.41 -4.55
CA GLN A 13 17.24 17.19 -4.07
C GLN A 13 17.54 15.67 -4.00
N PRO A 14 18.74 15.24 -4.42
CA PRO A 14 19.11 13.83 -4.37
C PRO A 14 19.43 13.40 -2.93
N PHE A 15 19.01 12.20 -2.57
CA PHE A 15 19.31 11.57 -1.28
C PHE A 15 19.86 10.16 -1.50
N TYR A 16 20.78 9.75 -0.64
CA TYR A 16 21.20 8.36 -0.58
C TYR A 16 20.16 7.54 0.18
N VAL A 17 19.83 6.38 -0.37
CA VAL A 17 18.91 5.44 0.24
C VAL A 17 19.67 4.18 0.64
N ASN A 18 19.40 3.67 1.83
CA ASN A 18 19.91 2.37 2.24
C ASN A 18 18.91 1.29 1.78
N VAL A 19 19.42 0.18 1.28
CA VAL A 19 18.62 -0.96 0.84
C VAL A 19 18.81 -2.07 1.86
N VAL A 20 17.71 -2.56 2.40
CA VAL A 20 17.68 -3.63 3.39
C VAL A 20 16.61 -4.63 3.01
N ASP A 21 16.83 -5.89 3.35
CA ASP A 21 15.84 -6.93 3.15
C ASP A 21 14.83 -6.93 4.30
N GLU A 22 13.56 -7.17 3.99
CA GLU A 22 12.50 -7.17 5.01
C GLU A 22 12.73 -8.28 6.06
N GLU A 23 13.35 -9.39 5.64
CA GLU A 23 13.71 -10.54 6.48
C GLU A 23 14.70 -10.18 7.60
N ASP A 24 15.59 -9.20 7.37
CA ASP A 24 16.58 -8.75 8.36
C ASP A 24 15.92 -8.05 9.55
N TYR A 25 14.72 -7.49 9.35
CA TYR A 25 13.96 -6.74 10.36
C TYR A 25 12.75 -7.51 10.90
N MET A 26 12.34 -8.59 10.21
CA MET A 26 11.38 -9.55 10.75
C MET A 26 12.06 -10.38 11.84
N GLY A 27 12.30 -9.75 12.99
CA GLY A 27 12.75 -10.47 14.18
C GLY A 27 11.82 -11.67 14.43
N PHE A 28 12.41 -12.79 14.86
CA PHE A 28 11.67 -13.94 15.38
C PHE A 28 10.83 -13.49 16.57
N LEU A 29 9.62 -12.99 16.32
CA LEU A 29 8.62 -12.81 17.36
C LEU A 29 8.14 -14.22 17.67
N ASP A 30 8.60 -14.76 18.81
CA ASP A 30 8.06 -15.99 19.38
C ASP A 30 6.60 -15.73 19.77
N THR A 31 5.71 -15.88 18.80
CA THR A 31 4.26 -15.84 19.00
C THR A 31 3.70 -17.21 19.36
N ASP A 32 4.53 -18.26 19.44
CA ASP A 32 4.08 -19.64 19.65
C ASP A 32 3.23 -19.75 20.91
N HIS A 33 3.62 -19.04 21.97
CA HIS A 33 2.84 -19.01 23.21
C HIS A 33 1.49 -18.30 23.05
N ALA A 34 1.47 -17.16 22.36
CA ALA A 34 0.24 -16.40 22.11
C ALA A 34 -0.70 -17.18 21.19
N ASP A 35 -0.18 -17.78 20.13
CA ASP A 35 -0.93 -18.61 19.18
C ASP A 35 -1.48 -19.87 19.85
N LYS A 36 -0.71 -20.47 20.77
CA LYS A 36 -1.18 -21.58 21.60
C LYS A 36 -2.32 -21.17 22.52
N LEU A 37 -2.20 -20.04 23.22
CA LEU A 37 -3.27 -19.51 24.09
C LEU A 37 -4.54 -19.21 23.28
N LEU A 38 -4.38 -18.65 22.08
CA LEU A 38 -5.50 -18.32 21.20
C LEU A 38 -6.21 -19.57 20.70
N LYS A 39 -5.46 -20.62 20.31
CA LYS A 39 -6.02 -21.95 20.00
C LYS A 39 -6.73 -22.60 21.18
N GLU A 40 -6.14 -22.55 22.37
CA GLU A 40 -6.75 -23.11 23.58
C GLU A 40 -8.07 -22.40 23.92
N TYR A 41 -8.14 -21.09 23.73
CA TYR A 41 -9.36 -20.30 23.88
C TYR A 41 -10.43 -20.70 22.86
N GLN A 42 -10.08 -20.75 21.56
CA GLN A 42 -11.00 -21.15 20.49
C GLN A 42 -11.59 -22.56 20.73
N GLN A 43 -10.76 -23.51 21.20
CA GLN A 43 -11.21 -24.86 21.52
C GLN A 43 -12.11 -24.92 22.77
N ARG A 44 -11.80 -24.12 23.80
CA ARG A 44 -12.57 -24.09 25.04
C ARG A 44 -13.95 -23.49 24.85
N GLU A 45 -14.01 -22.37 24.15
CA GLU A 45 -15.25 -21.62 23.93
C GLU A 45 -16.04 -22.15 22.72
N GLY A 46 -15.43 -23.01 21.89
CA GLY A 46 -16.07 -23.52 20.67
C GLY A 46 -16.29 -22.44 19.62
N VAL A 47 -15.46 -21.40 19.66
CA VAL A 47 -15.57 -20.21 18.83
C VAL A 47 -14.44 -20.19 17.82
N ASP A 48 -14.76 -20.15 16.53
CA ASP A 48 -13.77 -19.79 15.52
C ASP A 48 -13.72 -18.26 15.42
N LEU A 49 -12.69 -17.66 16.01
CA LEU A 49 -12.53 -16.20 16.03
C LEU A 49 -12.36 -15.62 14.62
N GLU A 50 -11.71 -16.33 13.68
CA GLU A 50 -11.54 -15.84 12.31
C GLU A 50 -12.89 -15.84 11.58
N GLN A 51 -13.68 -16.89 11.77
CA GLN A 51 -15.02 -17.00 11.20
C GLN A 51 -16.03 -16.07 11.91
N MET A 52 -15.97 -15.86 13.23
CA MET A 52 -16.85 -14.90 13.95
C MET A 52 -16.53 -13.43 13.64
N MET A 53 -15.26 -13.08 13.42
CA MET A 53 -14.88 -11.77 12.89
C MET A 53 -15.41 -11.56 11.46
N SER A 54 -15.64 -12.65 10.73
CA SER A 54 -16.22 -12.65 9.38
C SER A 54 -17.75 -12.74 9.36
N GLU A 55 -18.37 -13.42 10.33
CA GLU A 55 -19.80 -13.78 10.37
C GLU A 55 -20.68 -12.89 11.26
N SER A 56 -20.10 -12.01 12.08
CA SER A 56 -20.83 -10.99 12.87
C SER A 56 -21.61 -9.94 12.03
N TYR A 57 -21.67 -10.18 10.71
CA TYR A 57 -22.47 -9.49 9.69
C TYR A 57 -23.83 -10.14 9.39
N ALA A 58 -24.20 -11.29 9.98
CA ALA A 58 -25.48 -11.95 9.73
C ALA A 58 -26.24 -12.38 11.00
N GLY A 59 -26.98 -11.45 11.63
CA GLY A 59 -28.21 -11.77 12.35
C GLY A 59 -28.20 -11.81 13.89
N GLU A 60 -29.09 -10.98 14.45
CA GLU A 60 -29.78 -10.94 15.75
C GLU A 60 -29.03 -10.81 17.10
N ASP A 61 -29.34 -9.67 17.71
CA ASP A 61 -28.84 -9.01 18.91
C ASP A 61 -29.22 -9.74 20.22
N GLY A 62 -28.21 -10.33 20.85
CA GLY A 62 -28.20 -10.59 22.29
C GLY A 62 -27.50 -9.43 22.99
N ASN A 63 -28.31 -8.61 23.67
CA ASN A 63 -28.00 -7.41 24.45
C ASN A 63 -26.62 -7.38 25.15
N GLU A 64 -25.60 -6.90 24.46
CA GLU A 64 -24.41 -6.32 25.09
C GLU A 64 -23.95 -5.08 24.33
N LYS A 65 -24.10 -3.94 25.02
CA LYS A 65 -23.77 -2.60 24.56
C LYS A 65 -22.25 -2.37 24.60
N TYR A 66 -21.51 -3.15 23.83
CA TYR A 66 -20.26 -2.63 23.27
C TYR A 66 -20.66 -1.72 22.11
N GLU A 67 -20.08 -0.53 22.07
CA GLU A 67 -20.22 0.38 20.94
C GLU A 67 -19.69 -0.38 19.72
N LYS A 68 -20.61 -0.99 18.96
CA LYS A 68 -20.38 -1.60 17.65
C LYS A 68 -20.15 -0.43 16.70
N SER A 69 -19.06 0.30 16.92
CA SER A 69 -18.49 1.20 15.95
C SER A 69 -18.29 0.35 14.71
N GLU A 70 -18.71 0.88 13.58
CA GLU A 70 -18.75 0.14 12.34
C GLU A 70 -17.30 -0.15 11.89
N VAL A 71 -16.69 -1.24 12.38
CA VAL A 71 -15.34 -1.70 12.02
C VAL A 71 -15.39 -2.27 10.60
N LYS A 72 -15.62 -1.37 9.63
CA LYS A 72 -16.02 -1.64 8.26
C LYS A 72 -14.80 -1.83 7.37
N ASN A 73 -14.05 -2.93 7.47
CA ASN A 73 -13.00 -3.38 6.51
C ASN A 73 -11.75 -2.43 6.33
N TRP A 74 -11.96 -1.12 6.36
CA TRP A 74 -11.00 -0.03 6.47
C TRP A 74 -10.04 -0.26 7.62
N ASP A 75 -10.55 -0.50 8.83
CA ASP A 75 -9.73 -0.67 10.02
C ASP A 75 -8.79 -1.87 9.89
N TYR A 76 -9.22 -2.94 9.22
CA TYR A 76 -8.37 -4.11 8.98
C TYR A 76 -7.25 -3.80 7.99
N THR A 77 -7.58 -3.19 6.85
CA THR A 77 -6.58 -2.84 5.82
C THR A 77 -5.57 -1.85 6.37
N PHE A 78 -6.04 -0.83 7.08
CA PHE A 78 -5.19 0.17 7.71
C PHE A 78 -4.35 -0.43 8.85
N HIS A 79 -4.91 -1.31 9.68
CA HIS A 79 -4.14 -2.00 10.72
C HIS A 79 -3.06 -2.90 10.11
N LYS A 80 -3.35 -3.61 9.01
CA LYS A 80 -2.35 -4.41 8.27
C LYS A 80 -1.24 -3.53 7.72
N PHE A 81 -1.59 -2.35 7.19
CA PHE A 81 -0.62 -1.34 6.77
C PHE A 81 0.28 -0.92 7.93
N LEU A 82 -0.31 -0.44 9.04
CA LEU A 82 0.44 0.02 10.21
C LEU A 82 1.32 -1.07 10.82
N LYS A 83 0.81 -2.30 10.96
CA LYS A 83 1.55 -3.44 11.49
C LYS A 83 2.76 -3.80 10.62
N ARG A 84 2.64 -3.67 9.30
CA ARG A 84 3.78 -3.90 8.39
C ARG A 84 4.77 -2.73 8.45
N VAL A 85 4.27 -1.49 8.55
CA VAL A 85 5.11 -0.29 8.59
C VAL A 85 5.88 -0.16 9.91
N SER A 86 5.33 -0.65 11.03
CA SER A 86 5.93 -0.52 12.36
C SER A 86 7.30 -1.20 12.50
N VAL A 87 7.61 -2.18 11.64
CA VAL A 87 8.91 -2.86 11.60
C VAL A 87 10.03 -1.91 11.17
N CYS A 88 9.74 -0.99 10.23
CA CYS A 88 10.66 0.04 9.78
C CYS A 88 9.87 1.31 9.43
N PRO A 89 9.58 2.20 10.39
CA PRO A 89 8.77 3.40 10.14
C PRO A 89 9.43 4.41 9.18
N GLU A 90 10.76 4.39 9.11
CA GLU A 90 11.57 5.26 8.25
C GLU A 90 11.60 4.82 6.78
N GLN A 91 10.96 3.69 6.44
CA GLN A 91 10.93 3.19 5.07
C GLN A 91 10.26 4.20 4.12
N ILE A 92 10.90 4.45 2.99
CA ILE A 92 10.46 5.42 1.98
C ILE A 92 10.02 4.74 0.68
N LEU A 93 10.44 3.50 0.47
CA LEU A 93 10.17 2.69 -0.71
C LEU A 93 10.12 1.21 -0.29
N ARG A 94 9.20 0.45 -0.88
CA ARG A 94 9.18 -1.02 -0.79
C ARG A 94 9.18 -1.60 -2.19
N TYR A 95 10.18 -2.43 -2.48
CA TYR A 95 10.31 -3.11 -3.77
C TYR A 95 9.83 -4.56 -3.65
N SER A 96 8.98 -5.01 -4.57
CA SER A 96 8.54 -6.41 -4.66
C SER A 96 7.97 -6.70 -6.05
N TRP A 97 8.84 -7.12 -6.97
CA TRP A 97 8.45 -7.46 -8.34
C TRP A 97 7.44 -8.61 -8.40
N GLY A 98 6.26 -8.36 -8.97
CA GLY A 98 5.14 -9.31 -9.01
C GLY A 98 4.54 -9.62 -7.64
N GLY A 99 4.90 -8.86 -6.61
CA GLY A 99 4.43 -9.04 -5.25
C GLY A 99 3.03 -8.46 -5.01
N GLN A 100 2.72 -8.21 -3.74
CA GLN A 100 1.45 -7.61 -3.34
C GLN A 100 1.69 -6.23 -2.73
N PRO A 101 1.00 -5.18 -3.23
CA PRO A 101 1.08 -3.85 -2.64
C PRO A 101 0.46 -3.82 -1.24
N LEU A 102 0.98 -2.92 -0.40
CA LEU A 102 0.46 -2.63 0.93
C LEU A 102 -0.41 -1.38 0.85
N PHE A 103 -1.72 -1.60 0.88
CA PHE A 103 -2.71 -0.52 0.81
C PHE A 103 -3.00 0.08 2.18
N ILE A 104 -3.17 1.40 2.23
CA ILE A 104 -3.70 2.13 3.40
C ILE A 104 -5.21 1.89 3.52
N THR A 105 -5.89 1.86 2.38
CA THR A 105 -7.36 1.77 2.28
C THR A 105 -7.74 0.66 1.32
N CYS A 106 -8.92 0.04 1.45
CA CYS A 106 -9.31 -1.02 0.54
C CYS A 106 -9.26 -0.53 -0.92
N PRO A 107 -8.50 -1.20 -1.82
CA PRO A 107 -8.47 -0.82 -3.22
C PRO A 107 -9.84 -1.04 -3.86
N PRO A 108 -10.16 -0.31 -4.94
CA PRO A 108 -11.37 -0.57 -5.70
C PRO A 108 -11.34 -2.00 -6.26
N ALA A 109 -12.47 -2.72 -6.21
CA ALA A 109 -12.56 -4.12 -6.63
C ALA A 109 -12.16 -4.36 -8.10
N ASN A 110 -12.21 -3.31 -8.92
CA ASN A 110 -11.84 -3.33 -10.34
C ASN A 110 -10.41 -2.79 -10.60
N LEU A 111 -9.55 -2.68 -9.59
CA LEU A 111 -8.19 -2.16 -9.76
C LEU A 111 -7.42 -2.96 -10.83
N ASP A 112 -7.46 -4.29 -10.77
CA ASP A 112 -6.77 -5.15 -11.74
C ASP A 112 -7.27 -4.96 -13.18
N GLN A 113 -8.54 -4.58 -13.35
CA GLN A 113 -9.13 -4.28 -14.66
C GLN A 113 -8.79 -2.86 -15.13
N ALA A 114 -8.50 -1.96 -14.19
CA ALA A 114 -8.14 -0.58 -14.47
C ALA A 114 -6.67 -0.43 -14.89
N ILE A 115 -5.80 -1.38 -14.55
CA ILE A 115 -4.39 -1.38 -14.94
C ILE A 115 -4.29 -1.66 -16.45
N PRO A 116 -3.83 -0.68 -17.26
CA PRO A 116 -3.71 -0.89 -18.69
C PRO A 116 -2.53 -1.81 -19.04
N ALA A 117 -2.66 -2.54 -20.14
CA ALA A 117 -1.55 -3.30 -20.71
C ALA A 117 -0.40 -2.38 -21.15
N CYS A 118 0.80 -2.93 -21.24
CA CYS A 118 1.98 -2.23 -21.74
C CYS A 118 1.74 -1.70 -23.16
N SER A 119 1.96 -0.41 -23.36
CA SER A 119 1.77 0.27 -24.66
C SER A 119 2.73 -0.21 -25.75
N THR A 120 3.85 -0.82 -25.36
CA THR A 120 4.89 -1.27 -26.30
C THR A 120 4.67 -2.70 -26.78
N CYS A 121 4.38 -3.63 -25.87
CA CYS A 121 4.30 -5.06 -26.20
C CYS A 121 2.93 -5.69 -25.96
N GLY A 122 1.99 -4.98 -25.33
CA GLY A 122 0.65 -5.49 -25.00
C GLY A 122 0.58 -6.49 -23.84
N SER A 123 1.68 -6.75 -23.12
CA SER A 123 1.67 -7.59 -21.91
C SER A 123 0.99 -6.91 -20.73
N SER A 124 0.61 -7.71 -19.74
CA SER A 124 0.19 -7.22 -18.42
C SER A 124 1.27 -6.36 -17.77
N ARG A 125 0.82 -5.43 -16.91
CA ARG A 125 1.68 -4.80 -15.93
C ARG A 125 1.53 -5.51 -14.59
N VAL A 126 2.62 -5.60 -13.85
CA VAL A 126 2.69 -6.21 -12.52
C VAL A 126 3.16 -5.16 -11.51
N PHE A 127 2.81 -5.35 -10.24
CA PHE A 127 3.35 -4.52 -9.18
C PHE A 127 4.88 -4.62 -9.15
N GLU A 128 5.57 -3.48 -9.08
CA GLU A 128 7.02 -3.46 -8.97
C GLU A 128 7.48 -2.91 -7.63
N PHE A 129 7.03 -1.71 -7.29
CA PHE A 129 7.38 -1.06 -6.03
C PHE A 129 6.31 -0.07 -5.60
N GLN A 130 6.36 0.33 -4.33
CA GLN A 130 5.54 1.40 -3.78
C GLN A 130 6.40 2.44 -3.06
N LEU A 131 5.99 3.70 -3.17
CA LEU A 131 6.53 4.81 -2.39
C LEU A 131 5.70 5.01 -1.13
N MET A 132 6.38 5.15 -0.01
CA MET A 132 5.78 5.24 1.32
C MET A 132 5.55 6.70 1.71
N PRO A 133 4.58 7.00 2.59
CA PRO A 133 4.24 8.39 2.94
C PRO A 133 5.43 9.14 3.56
N THR A 134 6.33 8.43 4.25
CA THR A 134 7.56 8.99 4.81
C THR A 134 8.42 9.72 3.77
N LEU A 135 8.39 9.29 2.51
CA LEU A 135 9.13 9.93 1.41
C LEU A 135 8.74 11.40 1.23
N VAL A 136 7.46 11.75 1.41
CA VAL A 136 6.96 13.12 1.24
C VAL A 136 7.73 14.12 2.11
N SER A 137 8.05 13.73 3.35
CA SER A 137 8.78 14.58 4.30
C SER A 137 10.23 14.85 3.89
N MET A 138 10.79 14.03 3.00
CA MET A 138 12.16 14.14 2.51
C MET A 138 12.26 14.87 1.18
N LEU A 139 11.16 14.98 0.43
CA LEU A 139 11.15 15.62 -0.88
C LEU A 139 11.30 17.13 -0.72
N GLN A 140 12.51 17.63 -0.99
CA GLN A 140 12.82 19.06 -1.02
C GLN A 140 12.97 19.50 -2.48
N SER A 141 12.24 20.54 -2.86
CA SER A 141 12.32 21.18 -4.18
C SER A 141 12.59 22.67 -4.02
N ASP A 142 13.34 23.26 -4.96
CA ASP A 142 13.59 24.71 -5.02
C ASP A 142 12.36 25.50 -5.52
N SER A 143 11.30 24.80 -5.93
CA SER A 143 10.01 25.37 -6.33
C SER A 143 8.98 25.29 -5.21
N ASP A 144 7.94 26.14 -5.24
CA ASP A 144 6.77 26.12 -4.34
C ASP A 144 5.83 24.88 -4.54
N LEU A 145 6.39 23.73 -4.89
CA LEU A 145 5.66 22.50 -5.13
C LEU A 145 5.42 21.78 -3.80
N SER A 146 4.16 21.63 -3.42
CA SER A 146 3.75 20.75 -2.32
C SER A 146 3.34 19.39 -2.89
N VAL A 147 4.07 18.34 -2.51
CA VAL A 147 3.72 16.96 -2.84
C VAL A 147 3.04 16.35 -1.62
N GLU A 148 1.93 15.66 -1.83
CA GLU A 148 1.21 14.98 -0.76
C GLU A 148 0.58 13.70 -1.30
N PHE A 149 0.87 12.57 -0.66
CA PHE A 149 0.26 11.28 -0.95
C PHE A 149 0.38 10.38 0.28
N GLY A 150 -0.57 9.46 0.46
CA GLY A 150 -0.48 8.39 1.44
C GLY A 150 0.45 7.29 0.96
N THR A 151 0.19 6.71 -0.21
CA THR A 151 1.12 5.74 -0.86
C THR A 151 0.97 5.81 -2.37
N ALA A 152 2.07 5.65 -3.10
CA ALA A 152 2.06 5.57 -4.56
C ALA A 152 2.54 4.19 -5.00
N ILE A 153 1.67 3.44 -5.67
CA ILE A 153 1.89 2.05 -6.06
C ILE A 153 2.17 2.02 -7.56
N VAL A 154 3.34 1.49 -7.94
CA VAL A 154 3.82 1.52 -9.33
C VAL A 154 3.71 0.12 -9.94
N TYR A 155 3.10 0.08 -11.13
CA TYR A 155 2.95 -1.11 -11.95
C TYR A 155 3.70 -0.94 -13.26
N THR A 156 4.54 -1.90 -13.58
CA THR A 156 5.41 -1.87 -14.76
C THR A 156 5.22 -3.11 -15.61
N CYS A 157 5.68 -3.05 -16.86
CA CYS A 157 5.53 -4.17 -17.78
C CYS A 157 6.22 -5.44 -17.26
N GLU A 158 5.51 -6.56 -17.23
CA GLU A 158 6.06 -7.86 -16.80
C GLU A 158 7.26 -8.34 -17.64
N ARG A 159 7.38 -7.83 -18.88
CA ARG A 159 8.48 -8.12 -19.81
C ARG A 159 9.62 -7.09 -19.74
N SER A 160 9.58 -6.16 -18.79
CA SER A 160 10.59 -5.10 -18.60
C SER A 160 10.97 -4.42 -19.92
N CYS A 161 9.97 -3.96 -20.65
CA CYS A 161 10.17 -3.44 -22.00
C CYS A 161 11.00 -2.15 -21.97
N TRP A 162 12.10 -2.14 -22.73
CA TRP A 162 12.92 -0.95 -22.94
C TRP A 162 13.16 -0.74 -24.44
N PRO A 163 12.41 0.15 -25.11
CA PRO A 163 12.55 0.35 -26.54
C PRO A 163 13.89 1.03 -26.83
N THR A 164 14.76 0.37 -27.60
CA THR A 164 16.12 0.86 -27.93
C THR A 164 16.14 2.20 -28.68
N ASN A 165 15.01 2.59 -29.29
CA ASN A 165 14.86 3.81 -30.07
C ASN A 165 14.13 4.94 -29.32
N HIS A 166 13.78 4.75 -28.05
CA HIS A 166 13.16 5.80 -27.24
C HIS A 166 14.23 6.56 -26.45
N GLN A 167 14.30 7.88 -26.67
CA GLN A 167 15.17 8.78 -25.88
C GLN A 167 14.51 9.21 -24.56
N THR A 168 13.23 8.90 -24.38
CA THR A 168 12.44 9.26 -23.20
C THR A 168 11.99 8.01 -22.46
N PRO A 169 11.90 8.05 -21.11
CA PRO A 169 11.32 6.97 -20.31
C PRO A 169 9.91 6.61 -20.78
N LEU A 170 9.53 5.34 -20.67
CA LEU A 170 8.16 4.89 -20.89
C LEU A 170 7.28 5.28 -19.71
N GLU A 171 6.03 5.62 -20.01
CA GLU A 171 5.02 5.88 -18.98
C GLU A 171 4.49 4.56 -18.40
N GLU A 172 4.64 4.44 -17.08
CA GLU A 172 4.14 3.30 -16.31
C GLU A 172 2.89 3.68 -15.51
N PHE A 173 2.17 2.67 -15.04
CA PHE A 173 0.89 2.92 -14.36
C PHE A 173 1.12 3.14 -12.87
N ILE A 174 0.54 4.20 -12.33
CA ILE A 174 0.64 4.56 -10.90
C ILE A 174 -0.76 4.63 -10.30
N PHE A 175 -0.95 3.92 -9.19
CA PHE A 175 -2.14 4.02 -8.37
C PHE A 175 -1.79 4.73 -7.05
N VAL A 176 -2.38 5.89 -6.80
CA VAL A 176 -2.11 6.71 -5.61
C VAL A 176 -3.27 6.60 -4.63
N GLN A 177 -2.95 6.35 -3.36
CA GLN A 177 -3.89 6.56 -2.26
C GLN A 177 -3.53 7.85 -1.55
N GLU A 178 -4.53 8.71 -1.39
CA GLU A 178 -4.45 9.95 -0.61
C GLU A 178 -4.17 9.64 0.86
N ASP A 179 -3.65 10.64 1.58
CA ASP A 179 -3.53 10.54 3.03
C ASP A 179 -4.94 10.45 3.64
N PRO A 180 -5.24 9.44 4.49
CA PRO A 180 -6.56 9.30 5.11
C PRO A 180 -7.00 10.54 5.88
N ASP A 181 -6.07 11.31 6.44
CA ASP A 181 -6.34 12.50 7.23
C ASP A 181 -6.72 13.71 6.37
N GLN A 182 -6.40 13.72 5.06
CA GLN A 182 -6.83 14.80 4.14
C GLN A 182 -8.36 14.97 4.10
N ARG A 183 -9.13 13.92 4.43
CA ARG A 183 -10.60 14.01 4.52
C ARG A 183 -11.09 14.80 5.73
N LEU A 184 -10.26 14.91 6.78
CA LEU A 184 -10.58 15.60 8.02
C LEU A 184 -10.29 17.10 7.96
N PHE A 185 -9.47 17.54 7.00
CA PHE A 185 -9.04 18.94 6.83
C PHE A 185 -9.72 19.67 5.66
N LYS A 186 -10.82 19.11 5.11
CA LYS A 186 -11.65 19.76 4.07
C LYS A 186 -12.78 20.60 4.66
#